data_AF-A0A3D2WYG4-F1
#
_entry.id   AF-A0A3D2WYG4-F1
#
_cell.length_a   1.000
_cell.length_b   1.000
_cell.length_c   1.000
_cell.angle_alpha   90.00
_cell.angle_beta   90.00
_cell.angle_gamma   90.00
#
_symmetry.space_group_name_H-M   'P 1'
#
loop_
_entity.id
_entity.type
_entity.pdbx_description
1 polymer ?
#
loop_
_entity_poly.entity_id
_entity_poly.type
_entity_poly.pdbx_seq_one_letter_code
_entity_poly.pdbx_strand_id
1 'polypeptide(L)' 'MGHIKREDLSNSMVIDPGEDELKKKDEVVSPMITKIITNNKELITLQQLRDTLLPKLMSGKVRVKDIQEEI' A
#
# COMPACT_ATOMS: atom_id res chain seq x y z
N MET A 1 -21.25 -3.55 -12.53
CA MET A 1 -20.47 -2.30 -12.72
C MET A 1 -19.41 -2.60 -13.78
N GLY A 2 -19.53 -1.97 -14.96
CA GLY A 2 -18.49 -1.88 -16.00
C GLY A 2 -18.07 -3.16 -16.75
N HIS A 3 -18.88 -3.66 -17.68
CA HIS A 3 -18.37 -4.62 -18.68
C HIS A 3 -17.73 -3.83 -19.83
N ILE A 4 -16.41 -3.72 -19.83
CA ILE A 4 -15.64 -3.24 -20.99
C ILE A 4 -15.42 -4.45 -21.90
N LYS A 5 -15.88 -4.40 -23.15
CA LYS A 5 -15.59 -5.47 -24.12
C LYS A 5 -14.14 -5.32 -24.58
N ARG A 6 -13.50 -6.43 -24.98
CA ARG A 6 -12.12 -6.38 -25.52
C ARG A 6 -12.00 -5.40 -26.69
N GLU A 7 -13.02 -5.37 -27.54
CA GLU A 7 -13.12 -4.45 -28.68
C GLU A 7 -13.09 -2.97 -28.25
N ASP A 8 -13.75 -2.63 -27.14
CA ASP A 8 -13.76 -1.26 -26.61
C ASP A 8 -12.36 -0.83 -26.13
N LEU A 9 -11.60 -1.76 -25.55
CA LEU A 9 -10.22 -1.49 -25.11
C LEU A 9 -9.27 -1.36 -26.31
N SER A 10 -9.40 -2.24 -27.30
CA SER A 10 -8.56 -2.21 -28.51
C SER A 10 -8.81 -0.97 -29.37
N ASN A 11 -10.04 -0.48 -29.42
CA ASN A 11 -10.42 0.70 -30.20
C ASN A 11 -10.28 2.02 -29.43
N SER A 12 -9.80 1.98 -28.18
CA SER A 12 -9.61 3.18 -27.37
C SER A 12 -8.47 4.03 -27.93
N MET A 13 -8.78 5.28 -28.29
CA MET A 13 -7.76 6.24 -28.70
C MET A 13 -6.94 6.70 -27.49
N VAL A 14 -5.63 6.69 -27.62
CA VAL A 14 -4.69 7.16 -26.59
C VAL A 14 -3.60 8.02 -27.24
N ILE A 15 -3.03 8.92 -26.44
CA ILE A 15 -1.85 9.68 -26.84
C ILE A 15 -0.63 8.79 -26.60
N ASP A 16 0.19 8.60 -27.63
CA ASP A 16 1.50 7.95 -27.52
C ASP A 16 2.59 9.03 -27.39
N PRO A 17 3.17 9.23 -26.20
CA PRO A 17 4.22 10.22 -25.98
C PRO A 17 5.60 9.76 -26.49
N GLY A 18 5.73 8.52 -26.97
CA GLY A 18 7.01 7.91 -27.33
C GLY A 18 7.78 7.38 -26.12
N GLU A 19 8.72 6.45 -26.36
CA GLU A 19 9.41 5.71 -25.29
C GLU A 19 10.19 6.60 -24.32
N ASP A 20 10.87 7.64 -24.82
CA ASP A 20 11.74 8.47 -23.99
C ASP A 20 10.94 9.32 -23.00
N GLU A 21 9.83 9.92 -23.45
CA GLU A 21 8.95 10.70 -22.57
C GLU A 21 8.21 9.77 -21.61
N LEU A 22 7.80 8.58 -22.07
CA LEU A 22 7.17 7.59 -21.20
C LEU A 22 8.11 7.17 -20.06
N LYS A 23 9.39 6.91 -20.35
CA LYS A 23 10.41 6.59 -19.32
C LYS A 23 10.58 7.71 -18.32
N LYS A 24 10.70 8.97 -18.78
CA LYS A 24 10.82 10.14 -17.89
C LYS A 24 9.62 10.28 -16.96
N LYS A 25 8.41 10.03 -17.45
CA LYS A 25 7.20 10.06 -16.61
C LYS A 25 7.18 8.90 -15.63
N ASP A 26 7.57 7.70 -16.07
CA ASP A 26 7.62 6.51 -15.22
C ASP A 26 8.60 6.72 -14.05
N GLU A 27 9.77 7.30 -14.29
CA GLU A 27 10.75 7.63 -13.22
C GLU A 27 10.16 8.53 -12.13
N VAL A 28 9.19 9.38 -12.47
CA VAL A 28 8.53 10.28 -11.50
C VAL A 28 7.35 9.58 -10.81
N VAL A 29 6.56 8.81 -11.54
CA VAL A 29 5.30 8.23 -11.04
C VAL A 29 5.54 6.91 -10.31
N SER A 30 6.43 6.06 -10.81
CA SER A 30 6.80 4.75 -10.24
C SER A 30 7.18 4.81 -8.75
N PRO A 31 8.04 5.74 -8.28
CA PRO A 31 8.35 5.82 -6.85
C PRO A 31 7.14 6.24 -6.01
N MET A 32 6.22 7.04 -6.54
CA MET A 32 4.99 7.40 -5.83
C MET A 32 4.08 6.19 -5.64
N ILE A 33 3.87 5.41 -6.70
CA ILE A 33 3.08 4.16 -6.64
C ILE A 33 3.72 3.18 -5.66
N THR A 34 5.04 3.02 -5.74
CA THR A 34 5.79 2.14 -4.82
C THR A 34 5.61 2.57 -3.38
N LYS A 35 5.71 3.87 -3.09
CA LYS A 35 5.49 4.41 -1.74
C LYS A 35 4.07 4.18 -1.24
N ILE A 36 3.06 4.36 -2.10
CA ILE A 36 1.66 4.06 -1.75
C ILE A 36 1.51 2.59 -1.38
N ILE A 37 2.10 1.68 -2.15
CA ILE A 37 2.03 0.23 -1.88
C ILE A 37 2.72 -0.09 -0.55
N THR A 38 3.92 0.42 -0.31
CA THR A 38 4.67 0.18 0.93
C THR A 38 3.91 0.69 2.14
N ASN A 39 3.41 1.93 2.09
CA ASN A 39 2.63 2.51 3.19
C ASN A 39 1.36 1.69 3.49
N ASN A 40 0.67 1.20 2.47
CA ASN A 40 -0.52 0.36 2.67
C ASN A 40 -0.17 -0.97 3.36
N LYS A 41 0.96 -1.60 2.99
CA LYS A 41 1.43 -2.81 3.65
C LYS A 41 1.76 -2.56 5.11
N GLU A 42 2.48 -1.49 5.41
CA GLU A 42 2.81 -1.09 6.78
C GLU A 42 1.54 -0.80 7.59
N LEU A 43 0.58 -0.10 7.00
CA LEU A 43 -0.70 0.22 7.64
C LEU A 43 -1.47 -1.05 8.02
N ILE A 44 -1.53 -2.05 7.15
CA ILE A 44 -2.15 -3.34 7.47
C ILE A 44 -1.43 -4.02 8.65
N THR A 45 -0.11 -4.05 8.63
CA THR A 45 0.69 -4.64 9.73
C THR A 45 0.45 -3.90 11.05
N LEU A 46 0.44 -2.57 11.04
CA LEU A 46 0.18 -1.74 12.23
C LEU A 46 -1.24 -1.93 12.75
N GLN A 47 -2.23 -2.05 11.88
CA GLN A 47 -3.61 -2.35 12.27
C GLN A 47 -3.71 -3.71 12.95
N GLN A 48 -3.10 -4.75 12.36
CA GLN A 48 -3.07 -6.09 12.95
C GLN A 48 -2.37 -6.10 14.31
N LEU A 49 -1.25 -5.38 14.42
CA LEU A 49 -0.50 -5.26 15.67
C LEU A 49 -1.35 -4.57 16.75
N ARG A 50 -2.00 -3.45 16.40
CA ARG A 50 -2.93 -2.74 17.30
C ARG A 50 -4.05 -3.66 17.76
N ASP A 51 -4.72 -4.34 16.82
CA ASP A 51 -5.88 -5.18 17.11
C ASP A 51 -5.50 -6.43 17.93
N THR A 52 -4.25 -6.87 17.84
CA THR A 52 -3.71 -7.97 18.64
C THR A 52 -3.26 -7.51 20.04
N LEU A 53 -2.59 -6.37 20.13
CA LEU A 53 -1.99 -5.91 21.38
C LEU A 53 -3.00 -5.19 22.27
N LEU A 54 -3.88 -4.37 21.70
CA LEU A 54 -4.81 -3.56 22.48
C LEU A 54 -5.70 -4.41 23.41
N PRO A 55 -6.31 -5.54 22.98
CA PRO A 55 -7.07 -6.40 23.88
C PRO A 55 -6.22 -7.00 25.01
N LYS A 56 -4.98 -7.40 24.72
CA LYS A 56 -4.07 -8.00 25.72
C LYS A 56 -3.62 -6.98 26.78
N LEU A 57 -3.37 -5.75 26.35
CA LEU A 57 -3.06 -4.61 27.22
C LEU A 57 -4.27 -4.26 28.10
N MET A 58 -5.45 -4.15 27.50
CA MET A 58 -6.70 -3.84 28.22
C MET A 58 -7.09 -4.94 29.22
N SER A 59 -6.83 -6.22 28.91
CA SER A 59 -7.09 -7.33 29.84
C SER A 59 -6.00 -7.47 30.92
N GLY A 60 -4.95 -6.65 30.91
CA GLY A 60 -3.82 -6.72 31.84
C GLY A 60 -2.96 -7.98 31.72
N LYS A 61 -3.12 -8.74 30.63
CA LYS A 61 -2.34 -9.97 30.35
C LYS A 61 -0.91 -9.66 29.93
N VAL A 62 -0.69 -8.47 29.41
CA VAL A 62 0.61 -7.92 29.04
C VAL A 62 0.68 -6.51 29.64
N ARG A 63 1.75 -6.17 30.35
CA ARG A 63 2.00 -4.80 30.82
C ARG A 63 3.25 -4.25 30.15
N VAL A 64 3.24 -2.94 29.89
CA VAL A 64 4.36 -2.26 29.23
C VAL A 64 5.65 -2.35 30.05
N LYS A 65 5.54 -2.30 31.39
CA LYS A 65 6.68 -2.42 32.31
C LYS A 65 7.40 -3.76 32.20
N ASP A 66 6.67 -4.84 31.92
CA ASP A 66 7.23 -6.19 31.87
C ASP A 66 8.10 -6.40 30.62
N ILE A 67 7.92 -5.56 29.59
CA ILE A 67 8.67 -5.64 28.31
C ILE A 67 9.89 -4.69 28.32
N GLN A 68 9.87 -3.65 29.16
CA GLN A 68 10.96 -2.67 29.24
C GLN A 68 12.24 -3.22 29.91
N GLU A 69 12.16 -4.35 30.62
CA GLU A 69 13.32 -5.01 31.25
C GLU A 69 14.08 -5.94 30.28
N GLU A 70 13.54 -6.23 29.08
CA GLU A 70 14.14 -7.14 28.09
C GLU A 70 14.79 -6.44 26.88
N ILE A 71 14.83 -5.09 26.85
CA ILE A 71 15.49 -4.29 25.79
C ILE A 71 16.75 -3.62 26.32
#